data_AF-A0A918JS43-F1
#
_entry.id   AF-A0A918JS43-F1
#
_cell.length_a   1.000
_cell.length_b   1.000
_cell.length_c   1.000
_cell.angle_alpha   90.00
_cell.angle_beta   90.00
_cell.angle_gamma   90.00
#
_symmetry.space_group_name_H-M   'P 1'
#
loop_
_entity.id
_entity.type
_entity.pdbx_description
1 polymer ?
#
loop_
_entity_poly.entity_id
_entity_poly.type
_entity_poly.pdbx_seq_one_letter_code
_entity_poly.pdbx_strand_id
1 'polypeptide(L)'
;MEYLEYHHKHKFMLYVLKMLHLKTDIFMYNLAHQYPYELLVYSWINKLYEKGIPQEKAVQLIYKARNIVLLNPKNRSVMRHKALREPQGIALNKYAEALCT
;
A
#
# COMPACT_ATOMS: atom_id res chain seq x y z
N MET A 1 3.07 13.09 -23.03
CA MET A 1 2.11 13.24 -21.90
C MET A 1 2.44 12.31 -20.74
N GLU A 2 3.02 11.13 -20.99
CA GLU A 2 3.42 10.10 -19.99
C GLU A 2 4.40 10.59 -18.90
N TYR A 3 5.34 11.48 -19.23
CA TYR A 3 6.32 12.01 -18.27
C TYR A 3 5.71 12.82 -17.12
N LEU A 4 4.64 13.58 -17.38
CA LEU A 4 4.00 14.43 -16.37
C LEU A 4 3.23 13.58 -15.36
N GLU A 5 2.55 12.55 -15.85
CA GLU A 5 1.80 11.60 -15.04
C GLU A 5 2.75 10.77 -14.16
N TYR A 6 3.87 10.31 -14.72
CA TYR A 6 4.92 9.63 -13.97
C TYR A 6 5.47 10.52 -12.83
N HIS A 7 5.76 11.80 -13.13
CA HIS A 7 6.27 12.75 -12.15
C HIS A 7 5.28 13.00 -10.99
N HIS A 8 3.99 13.16 -11.29
CA HIS A 8 2.95 13.35 -10.27
C HIS A 8 2.76 12.12 -9.39
N LYS A 9 2.74 10.92 -9.98
CA LYS A 9 2.64 9.65 -9.25
C LYS A 9 3.85 9.42 -8.35
N HIS A 10 5.04 9.69 -8.86
CA HIS A 10 6.28 9.59 -8.09
C HIS A 10 6.27 10.56 -6.89
N LYS A 11 5.88 11.82 -7.09
CA LYS A 11 5.76 12.82 -6.01
C LYS A 11 4.73 12.39 -4.96
N PHE A 12 3.60 11.85 -5.38
CA PHE A 12 2.58 11.30 -4.49
C PHE A 12 3.11 10.17 -3.62
N MET A 13 3.79 9.19 -4.24
CA MET A 13 4.39 8.06 -3.54
C MET A 13 5.45 8.50 -2.54
N LEU A 14 6.36 9.39 -2.93
CA LEU A 14 7.41 9.90 -2.03
C LEU A 14 6.82 10.61 -0.82
N TYR A 15 5.76 11.42 -1.01
CA TYR A 15 5.05 12.04 0.10
C TYR A 15 4.49 11.00 1.07
N VAL A 16 3.79 10.00 0.54
CA VAL A 16 3.17 8.95 1.37
C VAL A 16 4.23 8.15 2.14
N LEU A 17 5.31 7.71 1.48
CA LEU A 17 6.39 6.96 2.13
C LEU A 17 7.04 7.79 3.25
N LYS A 18 7.31 9.08 3.00
CA LYS A 18 7.85 10.00 4.01
C LYS A 18 6.93 10.09 5.23
N MET A 19 5.63 10.27 5.03
CA MET A 19 4.65 10.40 6.11
C MET A 19 4.40 9.10 6.87
N LEU A 20 4.64 7.95 6.24
CA LEU A 20 4.60 6.63 6.87
C LEU A 20 5.91 6.26 7.58
N HIS A 21 6.91 7.15 7.57
CA HIS A 21 8.26 6.92 8.07
C HIS A 21 8.95 5.71 7.42
N LEU A 22 8.66 5.46 6.15
CA LEU A 22 9.30 4.43 5.34
C LEU A 22 10.48 5.05 4.59
N LYS A 23 11.67 4.47 4.75
CA LYS A 23 12.85 4.85 3.97
C LYS A 23 12.64 4.41 2.52
N THR A 24 12.68 5.36 1.58
CA THR A 24 12.35 5.11 0.17
C THR A 24 13.25 4.07 -0.47
N ASP A 25 14.55 4.14 -0.25
CA ASP A 25 15.54 3.19 -0.75
C ASP A 25 15.25 1.75 -0.29
N ILE A 26 15.02 1.56 1.02
CA ILE A 26 14.68 0.25 1.59
C ILE A 26 13.34 -0.24 1.04
N PHE A 27 12.34 0.65 0.98
CA PHE A 27 11.02 0.31 0.45
C PHE A 27 11.11 -0.18 -0.99
N MET A 28 11.83 0.54 -1.86
CA MET A 28 11.98 0.19 -3.27
C MET A 28 12.79 -1.09 -3.45
N TYR A 29 13.84 -1.29 -2.66
CA TYR A 29 14.60 -2.54 -2.62
C TYR A 29 13.68 -3.73 -2.28
N ASN A 30 12.93 -3.65 -1.18
CA ASN A 30 12.02 -4.71 -0.75
C ASN A 30 10.89 -4.95 -1.76
N LEU A 31 10.36 -3.88 -2.36
CA LEU A 31 9.34 -3.95 -3.40
C LEU A 31 9.85 -4.73 -4.62
N ALA A 32 11.07 -4.44 -5.08
CA ALA A 32 11.71 -5.15 -6.20
C ALA A 32 11.92 -6.64 -5.90
N HIS A 33 12.17 -6.97 -4.63
CA HIS A 33 12.29 -8.35 -4.14
C HIS A 33 10.94 -8.99 -3.74
N GLN A 34 9.82 -8.36 -4.12
CA GLN A 34 8.47 -8.88 -3.92
C GLN A 34 8.11 -9.16 -2.45
N TYR A 35 8.64 -8.35 -1.51
CA TYR A 35 8.27 -8.48 -0.12
C TYR A 35 6.78 -8.14 0.07
N PRO A 36 6.00 -8.99 0.78
CA PRO A 36 4.54 -8.86 0.81
C PRO A 36 4.02 -7.53 1.37
N TYR A 37 4.73 -6.95 2.35
CA TYR A 37 4.33 -5.69 2.97
C TYR A 37 4.44 -4.52 1.97
N GLU A 38 5.58 -4.40 1.29
CA GLU A 38 5.84 -3.35 0.32
C GLU A 38 4.96 -3.47 -0.91
N LEU A 39 4.71 -4.69 -1.40
CA LEU A 39 3.74 -4.93 -2.48
C LEU A 39 2.33 -4.44 -2.11
N LEU A 40 1.89 -4.73 -0.88
CA LEU A 40 0.58 -4.31 -0.40
C LEU A 40 0.48 -2.79 -0.28
N VAL A 41 1.47 -2.15 0.34
CA VAL A 41 1.51 -0.69 0.49
C VAL A 41 1.59 0.00 -0.87
N TYR A 42 2.41 -0.51 -1.79
CA TYR A 42 2.52 0.01 -3.16
C TYR A 42 1.20 -0.07 -3.92
N SER A 43 0.48 -1.20 -3.80
CA SER A 43 -0.85 -1.38 -4.37
C SER A 43 -1.85 -0.34 -3.83
N TRP A 44 -1.87 -0.09 -2.52
CA TRP A 44 -2.72 0.94 -1.93
C TRP A 44 -2.37 2.35 -2.42
N ILE A 45 -1.08 2.69 -2.50
CA ILE A 45 -0.62 3.99 -3.02
C ILE A 45 -1.13 4.20 -4.45
N ASN A 46 -0.97 3.21 -5.33
CA ASN A 46 -1.42 3.31 -6.72
C ASN A 46 -2.92 3.51 -6.82
N LYS A 47 -3.71 2.68 -6.10
CA LYS A 47 -5.17 2.80 -6.11
C LYS A 47 -5.67 4.15 -5.61
N LEU A 48 -5.05 4.69 -4.57
CA LEU A 48 -5.43 5.99 -4.01
C LEU A 48 -5.07 7.13 -4.96
N TYR A 49 -3.92 7.02 -5.64
CA TYR A 49 -3.52 7.97 -6.68
C TYR A 49 -4.47 7.95 -7.88
N GLU A 50 -4.81 6.77 -8.40
CA GLU A 50 -5.76 6.60 -9.52
C GLU A 50 -7.16 7.14 -9.21
N LYS A 51 -7.59 7.06 -7.95
CA LYS A 51 -8.84 7.64 -7.46
C LYS A 51 -8.78 9.15 -7.20
N GLY A 52 -7.62 9.79 -7.40
CA GLY A 52 -7.42 11.22 -7.14
C GLY A 52 -7.55 11.59 -5.66
N ILE A 53 -7.30 10.64 -4.75
CA ILE A 53 -7.38 10.91 -3.31
C ILE A 53 -6.25 11.87 -2.91
N PRO A 54 -6.53 12.97 -2.18
CA PRO A 54 -5.50 13.88 -1.70
C PRO A 54 -4.45 13.18 -0.83
N GLN A 55 -3.20 13.65 -0.92
CA GLN A 55 -2.04 13.02 -0.27
C GLN A 55 -2.22 12.81 1.24
N GLU A 56 -2.73 13.81 1.95
CA GLU A 56 -3.00 13.76 3.40
C GLU A 56 -4.04 12.69 3.74
N LYS A 57 -5.11 12.60 2.94
CA LYS A 57 -6.18 11.61 3.13
C LYS A 57 -5.65 10.20 2.82
N ALA A 58 -4.83 10.05 1.79
CA ALA A 58 -4.20 8.77 1.44
C ALA A 58 -3.31 8.24 2.57
N VAL A 59 -2.52 9.12 3.19
CA VAL A 59 -1.70 8.77 4.37
C VAL A 59 -2.57 8.25 5.51
N GLN A 60 -3.66 8.93 5.86
CA GLN A 60 -4.56 8.49 6.92
C GLN A 60 -5.20 7.13 6.62
N LEU A 61 -5.64 6.91 5.38
CA LEU A 61 -6.22 5.64 4.95
C LEU A 61 -5.21 4.50 5.04
N ILE A 62 -3.97 4.72 4.59
CA ILE A 62 -2.92 3.69 4.67
C ILE A 62 -2.53 3.41 6.12
N TYR A 63 -2.46 4.42 7.00
CA TYR A 63 -2.25 4.21 8.43
C TYR A 63 -3.34 3.33 9.05
N LYS A 64 -4.62 3.62 8.76
CA LYS A 64 -5.75 2.82 9.24
C LYS A 64 -5.69 1.39 8.69
N ALA A 65 -5.45 1.22 7.40
CA ALA A 65 -5.33 -0.08 6.76
C ALA A 65 -4.17 -0.90 7.37
N ARG A 66 -3.00 -0.28 7.56
CA ARG A 66 -1.82 -0.90 8.18
C ARG A 66 -2.14 -1.38 9.60
N ASN A 67 -2.81 -0.57 10.41
CA ASN A 67 -3.20 -0.95 11.77
C ASN A 67 -4.15 -2.15 11.78
N ILE A 68 -5.17 -2.17 10.92
CA ILE A 68 -6.12 -3.30 10.83
C ILE A 68 -5.42 -4.59 10.39
N VAL A 69 -4.55 -4.47 9.38
CA VAL A 69 -3.88 -5.62 8.76
C VAL A 69 -2.77 -6.19 9.63
N LEU A 70 -1.97 -5.35 10.29
CA LEU A 70 -0.82 -5.78 11.10
C LEU A 70 -1.14 -6.02 12.58
N LEU A 71 -2.11 -5.32 13.16
CA LEU A 71 -2.43 -5.45 14.60
C LEU A 71 -3.48 -6.52 14.88
N ASN A 72 -4.14 -7.10 13.87
CA ASN A 72 -5.01 -8.25 14.07
C ASN A 72 -4.17 -9.55 14.18
N PRO A 73 -4.12 -10.21 15.36
CA PRO A 73 -3.28 -11.39 15.55
C PRO A 73 -3.65 -12.58 14.65
N LYS A 74 -4.89 -12.63 14.13
CA LYS A 74 -5.33 -13.64 13.15
C LYS A 74 -4.70 -13.45 11.76
N ASN A 75 -4.25 -12.23 11.42
CA ASN A 75 -3.68 -11.91 10.10
C ASN A 75 -2.14 -11.96 10.10
N ARG A 76 -1.51 -11.93 11.28
CA ARG A 76 -0.05 -11.93 11.42
C ARG A 76 0.59 -13.27 11.00
N SER A 77 -0.14 -14.38 11.15
CA SER A 77 0.27 -15.71 10.66
C SER A 77 0.08 -15.89 9.15
N VAL A 78 -0.82 -15.12 8.53
CA VAL A 78 -1.17 -15.23 7.10
C VAL A 78 -0.06 -14.62 6.22
N MET A 79 0.55 -13.51 6.63
CA MET A 79 1.66 -12.91 5.87
C MET A 79 2.95 -13.75 5.88
N ARG A 80 3.14 -14.64 6.87
CA ARG A 80 4.33 -15.50 6.94
C ARG A 80 4.26 -16.74 6.07
N HIS A 81 3.07 -17.19 5.66
CA HIS A 81 2.92 -18.50 4.99
C HIS A 81 2.03 -18.52 3.73
N LYS A 82 1.36 -17.43 3.33
CA LYS A 82 0.31 -17.49 2.28
C LYS A 82 0.36 -16.41 1.19
N ALA A 83 1.53 -15.85 0.88
CA ALA A 83 1.64 -14.90 -0.23
C ALA A 83 1.58 -15.55 -1.63
N LEU A 84 1.51 -16.89 -1.76
CA LEU A 84 1.74 -17.57 -3.04
C LEU A 84 0.62 -18.48 -3.58
N ARG A 85 -0.55 -18.57 -2.95
CA ARG A 85 -1.70 -19.33 -3.50
C ARG A 85 -2.96 -19.03 -2.68
N GLU A 86 -4.08 -18.72 -3.34
CA GLU A 86 -5.47 -18.81 -2.84
C GLU A 86 -6.22 -17.58 -2.19
N PRO A 87 -7.58 -17.58 -2.23
CA PRO A 87 -8.46 -16.46 -2.62
C PRO A 87 -8.68 -15.36 -1.55
N GLN A 88 -7.84 -15.31 -0.53
CA GLN A 88 -7.96 -14.33 0.57
C GLN A 88 -7.31 -12.98 0.25
N GLY A 89 -6.47 -12.92 -0.78
CA GLY A 89 -6.02 -11.65 -1.38
C GLY A 89 -7.19 -10.79 -1.86
N ILE A 90 -8.31 -11.42 -2.24
CA ILE A 90 -9.56 -10.76 -2.61
C ILE A 90 -10.21 -10.07 -1.40
N ALA A 91 -10.11 -10.65 -0.20
CA ALA A 91 -10.67 -10.04 1.02
C ALA A 91 -9.88 -8.79 1.45
N LEU A 92 -8.54 -8.83 1.40
CA LEU A 92 -7.69 -7.67 1.64
C LEU A 92 -7.91 -6.55 0.61
N ASN A 93 -8.16 -6.92 -0.65
CA ASN A 93 -8.54 -5.96 -1.69
C ASN A 93 -9.93 -5.35 -1.45
N LYS A 94 -10.92 -6.17 -1.03
CA LYS A 94 -12.26 -5.71 -0.66
C LYS A 94 -12.26 -4.74 0.53
N TYR A 95 -11.38 -4.92 1.51
CA TYR A 95 -11.22 -3.96 2.62
C TYR A 95 -10.59 -2.64 2.15
N ALA A 96 -9.63 -2.67 1.23
CA ALA A 96 -9.08 -1.46 0.62
C ALA A 96 -10.13 -0.73 -0.23
N GLU A 97 -11.02 -1.48 -0.91
CA GLU A 97 -12.17 -0.93 -1.63
C GLU A 97 -13.18 -0.27 -0.70
N ALA A 98 -13.54 -0.91 0.41
CA ALA A 98 -14.47 -0.38 1.41
C ALA A 98 -13.96 0.90 2.09
N LEU A 99 -12.64 1.05 2.26
CA LEU A 99 -12.01 2.27 2.81
C LEU A 99 -11.96 3.44 1.81
N CYS A 100 -12.27 3.19 0.54
CA CYS A 100 -12.24 4.18 -0.54
C CYS A 100 -13.63 4.56 -1.08
N THR A 101 -14.70 4.15 -0.39
CA THR A 101 -16.10 4.58 -0.60
C THR A 101 -16.46 5.61 0.47
#